data_AF-A0A2P4X9A7-F1
#
_entry.id   AF-A0A2P4X9A7-F1
#
_cell.length_a   1.000
_cell.length_b   1.000
_cell.length_c   1.000
_cell.angle_alpha   90.00
_cell.angle_beta   90.00
_cell.angle_gamma   90.00
#
_symmetry.space_group_name_H-M   'P 1'
#
loop_
_entity.id
_entity.type
_entity.pdbx_description
1 polymer ?
#
loop_
_entity_poly.entity_id
_entity_poly.type
_entity_poly.pdbx_seq_one_letter_code
_entity_poly.pdbx_strand_id
1 'polypeptide(L)'
;MSDEFNVANRSFRPGDDHIWTSLEKPDGVNGALELYSHNMTSTKCDDDGTCYFFIKTVDEVNVIHVYNMYTHPPSFQDVNFWYRGAMVQSWNKFCYQGGMLE
;
A
#
# COMPACT_ATOMS: atom_id res chain seq x y z
N MET A 1 17.45 10.33 -5.26
CA MET A 1 16.15 10.26 -5.94
C MET A 1 15.15 10.79 -4.94
N SER A 2 14.48 11.89 -5.25
CA SER A 2 13.46 12.55 -4.44
C SER A 2 12.19 12.70 -5.27
N ASP A 3 11.05 12.91 -4.61
CA ASP A 3 9.77 13.09 -5.28
C ASP A 3 8.89 14.04 -4.45
N GLU A 4 8.48 15.15 -5.07
CA GLU A 4 7.63 16.17 -4.45
C GLU A 4 6.13 15.93 -4.74
N PHE A 5 5.79 14.89 -5.49
CA PHE A 5 4.41 14.51 -5.82
C PHE A 5 3.59 15.57 -6.60
N ASN A 6 4.26 16.44 -7.36
CA ASN A 6 3.67 17.57 -8.12
C ASN A 6 2.92 17.20 -9.42
N VAL A 7 2.61 15.93 -9.64
CA VAL A 7 1.86 15.48 -10.83
C VAL A 7 0.59 14.80 -10.34
N ALA A 8 -0.57 15.35 -10.69
CA ALA A 8 -1.87 14.82 -10.28
C ALA A 8 -2.18 13.44 -10.87
N ASN A 9 -2.97 12.66 -10.14
CA ASN A 9 -3.57 11.39 -10.58
C ASN A 9 -2.55 10.33 -11.01
N ARG A 10 -1.38 10.27 -10.36
CA ARG A 10 -0.41 9.20 -10.63
C ARG A 10 -0.97 7.85 -10.22
N SER A 11 -0.77 6.86 -11.08
CA SER A 11 -0.99 5.45 -10.72
C SER A 11 0.30 4.88 -10.15
N PHE A 12 0.22 4.28 -8.98
CA PHE A 12 1.34 3.56 -8.38
C PHE A 12 1.22 2.06 -8.58
N ARG A 13 0.43 1.58 -9.55
CA ARG A 13 0.37 0.13 -9.84
C ARG A 13 1.72 -0.37 -10.37
N PRO A 14 2.04 -1.66 -10.22
CA PRO A 14 3.26 -2.23 -10.79
C PRO A 14 3.38 -1.94 -12.29
N GLY A 15 4.43 -1.21 -12.67
CA GLY A 15 4.72 -0.85 -14.07
C GLY A 15 4.37 0.60 -14.46
N ASP A 16 3.50 1.28 -13.70
CA ASP A 16 3.00 2.61 -14.09
C ASP A 16 3.93 3.75 -13.64
N ASP A 17 4.59 3.58 -12.49
CA ASP A 17 5.49 4.58 -11.91
C ASP A 17 6.92 4.03 -11.81
N HIS A 18 7.92 4.86 -12.10
CA HIS A 18 9.32 4.43 -12.13
C HIS A 18 10.01 4.46 -10.76
N ILE A 19 9.45 5.15 -9.77
CA ILE A 19 10.01 5.30 -8.42
C ILE A 19 9.22 4.48 -7.41
N TRP A 20 7.89 4.54 -7.50
CA TRP A 20 6.99 4.04 -6.47
C TRP A 20 6.16 2.84 -6.94
N THR A 21 5.77 1.97 -6.00
CA THR A 21 4.86 0.85 -6.26
C THR A 21 3.95 0.67 -5.06
N SER A 22 2.64 0.76 -5.28
CA SER A 22 1.61 0.41 -4.32
C SER A 22 1.48 -1.11 -4.19
N LEU A 23 1.02 -1.57 -3.02
CA LEU A 23 0.81 -3.00 -2.73
C LEU A 23 -0.67 -3.39 -2.78
N GLU A 24 -0.92 -4.67 -3.08
CA GLU A 24 -2.24 -5.31 -3.04
C GLU A 24 -2.14 -6.63 -2.28
N LYS A 25 -2.24 -6.55 -0.95
CA LYS A 25 -2.11 -7.72 -0.05
C LYS A 25 -2.59 -7.39 1.37
N PRO A 26 -2.92 -8.40 2.19
CA PRO A 26 -3.03 -8.22 3.63
C PRO A 26 -1.72 -7.74 4.25
N ASP A 27 -1.84 -6.88 5.25
CA ASP A 27 -0.71 -6.59 6.12
C ASP A 27 -0.34 -7.86 6.90
N GLY A 28 0.96 -8.15 6.92
CA GLY A 28 1.53 -9.41 7.39
C GLY A 28 2.03 -9.37 8.83
N VAL A 29 1.79 -8.28 9.57
CA VAL A 29 2.16 -8.17 10.98
C VAL A 29 1.11 -8.79 11.91
N ASN A 30 1.53 -9.19 13.12
CA ASN A 30 0.67 -9.88 14.09
C ASN A 30 -0.52 -9.00 14.50
N GLY A 31 -1.72 -9.38 14.07
CA GLY A 31 -2.97 -8.72 14.44
C GLY A 31 -3.34 -7.50 13.58
N ALA A 32 -2.79 -7.40 12.36
CA ALA A 32 -3.17 -6.33 11.45
C ALA A 32 -4.67 -6.37 11.13
N LEU A 33 -5.30 -5.19 11.12
CA LEU A 33 -6.72 -5.03 10.84
C LEU A 33 -6.98 -4.54 9.41
N GLU A 34 -5.93 -4.21 8.64
CA GLU A 34 -6.03 -3.58 7.32
C GLU A 34 -5.49 -4.43 6.17
N LEU A 35 -6.07 -4.20 4.98
CA LEU A 35 -5.54 -4.63 3.69
C LEU A 35 -4.95 -3.44 2.92
N TYR A 36 -3.82 -3.65 2.25
CA TYR A 36 -3.30 -2.67 1.29
C TYR A 36 -3.93 -2.90 -0.08
N SER A 37 -4.37 -1.82 -0.71
CA SER A 37 -4.91 -1.85 -2.07
C SER A 37 -4.42 -0.71 -2.94
N HIS A 38 -4.26 -0.99 -4.24
CA HIS A 38 -3.74 -0.03 -5.22
C HIS A 38 -4.61 1.23 -5.37
N ASN A 39 -5.92 1.12 -5.14
CA ASN A 39 -6.86 2.22 -5.32
C ASN A 39 -7.01 3.11 -4.07
N MET A 40 -6.21 2.88 -3.03
CA MET A 40 -6.22 3.63 -1.76
C MET A 40 -5.13 4.70 -1.69
N THR A 41 -4.39 4.93 -2.77
CA THR A 41 -3.34 5.95 -2.83
C THR A 41 -3.18 6.50 -4.24
N SER A 42 -2.84 7.78 -4.33
CA SER A 42 -2.44 8.47 -5.56
C SER A 42 -1.84 9.83 -5.16
N THR A 43 -1.69 10.71 -6.14
CA THR A 43 -1.38 12.12 -5.96
C THR A 43 -2.58 12.95 -6.40
N LYS A 44 -2.79 14.08 -5.75
CA LYS A 44 -3.86 15.02 -6.09
C LYS A 44 -3.31 16.44 -6.01
N CYS A 45 -3.87 17.34 -6.81
CA CYS A 45 -3.61 18.77 -6.68
C CYS A 45 -4.94 19.48 -6.43
N ASP A 46 -4.92 20.45 -5.52
CA ASP A 46 -6.06 21.33 -5.25
C ASP A 46 -6.05 22.53 -6.22
N ASP A 47 -7.14 23.31 -6.21
CA ASP A 47 -7.35 24.43 -7.16
C ASP A 47 -6.33 25.56 -7.00
N ASP A 48 -5.66 25.65 -5.85
CA ASP A 48 -4.59 26.62 -5.56
C ASP A 48 -3.22 26.20 -6.11
N GLY A 49 -3.13 25.03 -6.75
CA GLY A 49 -1.91 24.47 -7.32
C GLY A 49 -1.09 23.64 -6.32
N THR A 50 -1.53 23.48 -5.08
CA THR A 50 -0.86 22.62 -4.10
C THR A 50 -1.12 21.15 -4.43
N CYS A 51 -0.04 20.40 -4.67
CA CYS A 51 -0.10 18.96 -4.91
C CYS A 51 0.35 18.17 -3.68
N TYR A 52 -0.23 17.00 -3.48
CA TYR A 52 0.08 16.11 -2.37
C TYR A 52 -0.07 14.64 -2.75
N PHE A 53 0.75 13.83 -2.10
CA PHE A 53 0.53 12.40 -1.97
C PHE A 53 -0.54 12.13 -0.91
N PHE A 54 -1.42 11.16 -1.16
CA PHE A 54 -2.38 10.72 -0.16
C PHE A 54 -2.43 9.20 -0.03
N ILE A 55 -2.76 8.78 1.19
CA ILE A 55 -3.25 7.44 1.51
C ILE A 55 -4.62 7.63 2.14
N LYS A 56 -5.63 6.92 1.63
CA LYS A 56 -6.96 6.86 2.25
C LYS A 56 -7.13 5.52 2.93
N THR A 57 -7.88 5.54 4.02
CA THR A 57 -8.33 4.34 4.73
C THR A 57 -9.84 4.35 4.78
N VAL A 58 -10.46 3.21 4.48
CA VAL A 58 -11.91 3.02 4.56
C VAL A 58 -12.24 1.88 5.50
N ASP A 59 -13.37 2.00 6.19
CA ASP A 59 -13.99 0.90 6.94
C ASP A 59 -14.71 -0.01 5.95
N GLU A 60 -14.15 -1.19 5.71
CA GLU A 60 -14.64 -2.17 4.75
C GLU A 60 -14.20 -3.58 5.19
N VAL A 61 -15.18 -4.41 5.50
CA VAL A 61 -14.93 -5.81 5.90
C VAL A 61 -14.51 -6.62 4.68
N ASN A 62 -13.29 -7.12 4.72
CA ASN A 62 -12.72 -8.00 3.72
C ASN A 62 -12.38 -9.34 4.35
N VAL A 63 -12.71 -10.43 3.66
CA VAL A 63 -12.45 -11.80 4.12
C VAL A 63 -11.46 -12.46 3.17
N ILE A 64 -10.38 -13.00 3.73
CA ILE A 64 -9.39 -13.78 2.98
C ILE A 64 -9.39 -15.22 3.47
N HIS A 65 -9.56 -16.14 2.54
CA HIS A 65 -9.45 -17.57 2.79
C HIS A 65 -7.98 -17.99 2.76
N VAL A 66 -7.42 -18.36 3.91
CA VAL A 66 -6.00 -18.73 4.03
C VAL A 66 -5.86 -20.13 4.61
N TYR A 67 -4.80 -20.83 4.19
CA TYR A 67 -4.44 -22.10 4.80
C TYR A 67 -3.62 -21.88 6.07
N ASN A 68 -4.14 -22.30 7.22
CA ASN A 68 -3.46 -22.18 8.50
C ASN A 68 -2.71 -23.47 8.84
N MET A 69 -1.38 -23.43 8.72
CA MET A 69 -0.51 -24.55 9.10
C MET A 69 -0.30 -24.68 10.62
N TYR A 70 -0.72 -23.67 11.39
CA TYR A 70 -0.53 -23.61 12.85
C TYR A 70 -1.72 -24.17 13.64
N THR A 71 -2.83 -24.55 12.99
CA THR A 71 -3.94 -25.28 13.65
C THR A 71 -3.65 -26.79 13.69
N HIS A 72 -4.26 -27.50 14.64
CA HIS A 72 -4.18 -28.97 14.73
C HIS A 72 -5.60 -29.57 14.71
N PRO A 73 -6.05 -30.16 13.58
CA PRO A 73 -5.32 -30.33 12.31
C PRO A 73 -5.16 -29.02 11.50
N PRO A 74 -4.15 -28.92 10.61
CA PRO A 74 -4.05 -27.82 9.65
C PRO A 74 -5.30 -27.73 8.77
N SER A 75 -5.82 -26.53 8.57
CA SER A 75 -7.06 -26.33 7.81
C SER A 75 -7.14 -24.93 7.19
N PHE A 76 -8.06 -24.76 6.23
CA PHE A 76 -8.41 -23.44 5.74
C PHE A 76 -9.26 -22.69 6.77
N GLN A 77 -8.99 -21.40 6.92
CA GLN A 77 -9.74 -20.50 7.79
C GLN A 77 -9.99 -19.17 7.09
N ASP A 78 -11.05 -18.51 7.55
CA ASP A 78 -11.45 -17.17 7.10
C ASP A 78 -10.85 -16.14 8.05
N VAL A 79 -10.07 -15.21 7.50
CA VAL A 79 -9.49 -14.11 8.26
C VAL A 79 -10.16 -12.82 7.83
N ASN A 80 -10.67 -12.07 8.80
CA ASN A 80 -11.37 -10.80 8.58
C ASN A 80 -10.40 -9.63 8.76
N PHE A 81 -10.43 -8.71 7.81
CA PHE A 81 -9.82 -7.39 7.87
C PHE A 81 -10.92 -6.35 7.85
N TRP A 82 -10.83 -5.34 8.69
CA TRP A 82 -11.89 -4.35 8.91
C TRP A 82 -11.63 -3.06 8.15
N TYR A 83 -10.37 -2.83 7.77
CA TYR A 83 -9.97 -1.62 7.09
C TYR A 83 -9.29 -1.94 5.76
N ARG A 84 -9.42 -1.01 4.81
CA ARG A 84 -8.63 -1.02 3.57
C ARG A 84 -7.89 0.29 3.43
N GLY A 85 -6.57 0.20 3.37
CA GLY A 85 -5.63 1.32 3.25
C GLY A 85 -4.68 1.11 2.07
N ALA A 86 -3.55 1.82 2.08
CA ALA A 86 -2.52 1.69 1.06
C ALA A 86 -1.12 1.70 1.65
N MET A 87 -0.20 1.00 0.99
CA MET A 87 1.23 1.05 1.24
C MET A 87 1.94 1.23 -0.10
N VAL A 88 2.97 2.09 -0.11
CA VAL A 88 3.80 2.36 -1.28
C VAL A 88 5.26 2.09 -0.95
N GLN A 89 6.00 1.50 -1.88
CA GLN A 89 7.42 1.15 -1.72
C GLN A 89 8.25 1.49 -2.96
N SER A 90 9.54 1.69 -2.75
CA SER A 90 10.56 1.85 -3.80
C SER A 90 11.43 0.59 -3.98
N TRP A 91 10.96 -0.57 -3.50
CA TRP A 91 11.67 -1.84 -3.59
C TRP A 91 12.06 -2.16 -5.04
N ASN A 92 13.33 -2.52 -5.26
CA ASN A 92 13.94 -2.74 -6.59
C ASN A 92 13.88 -1.53 -7.55
N LYS A 93 13.53 -0.33 -7.08
CA LYS A 93 13.49 0.91 -7.88
C LYS A 93 14.51 1.95 -7.39
N PHE A 94 14.79 1.92 -6.09
CA PHE A 94 15.71 2.86 -5.44
C PHE A 94 16.89 2.12 -4.81
N CYS A 95 18.11 2.55 -5.18
CA CYS A 95 19.35 2.10 -4.57
C CYS A 95 19.97 3.24 -3.75
N TYR A 96 20.26 2.98 -2.48
CA TYR A 96 20.88 3.95 -1.58
C TYR A 96 22.24 3.43 -1.12
N GLN A 97 23.31 4.20 -1.35
CA GLN A 97 24.70 3.83 -1.03
C GLN A 97 25.42 4.92 -0.23
N GLY A 98 24.71 5.57 0.68
CA GLY A 98 25.21 6.67 1.53
C GLY A 98 24.67 8.03 1.12
N GLY A 99 24.69 8.98 2.07
CA GLY A 99 24.11 10.31 1.92
C GLY A 99 23.11 10.61 3.04
N MET A 100 22.06 11.35 2.70
CA MET A 100 20.91 11.65 3.56
C MET A 100 19.62 11.28 2.83
N LEU A 101 18.68 10.68 3.55
CA LEU A 101 17.30 10.47 3.14
C LEU A 101 16.44 11.44 3.96
N GLU A 102 15.67 12.27 3.26
CA GLU A 102 14.75 13.26 3.82
C GLU A 102 13.37 13.07 3.18
#